data_AF-Q5I0H0-F1
#
_entry.id   AF-Q5I0H0-F1
#
_cell.length_a   1.000
_cell.length_b   1.000
_cell.length_c   1.000
_cell.angle_alpha   90.00
_cell.angle_beta   90.00
_cell.angle_gamma   90.00
#
_symmetry.space_group_name_H-M   'P 1'
#
loop_
_entity.id
_entity.type
_entity.pdbx_description
1 polymer ?
#
loop_
_entity_poly.entity_id
_entity_poly.type
_entity_poly.pdbx_seq_one_letter_code
_entity_poly.pdbx_strand_id
1 'polypeptide(L)'
;IEDEEEKISRYRELLVHLPPVNRATVKALISHLYCVQCFSDTNQMNTHNLAIVFGPTLFQTDGQDYKAGKVVEDLISHYVVVFSVDEEELRKQREEVTAIVKMRVAGTASGTQHAGDFICTVYLEEKKVETEQHVKIPASMTAEELTLEILDRRNVSIREKDYWTCFEVNEKEEAERPLHFAEKVLPIVHGLGMDSHLVVKKYPSMEAMLLYLASRVGDTKHGMMKFREDRSLLGLGLPSGGFHDRYFILNSSCLRLYKEVRSHRPEKEWPVKSLKVYLGVKKKLRPPTCWGFTVVHETEKHEKQQWYLCCDTQMELREWFATFLSVQHDGLVWPSEPSRVSRAVPEVRMGSVSLIPLRGSENEMRRSVAAFTADPLSLLRHV
;
A
#
# COMPACT_ATOMS: atom_id res chain seq x y z
N ILE A 1 27.78 16.28 36.30
CA ILE A 1 28.74 17.25 35.73
C ILE A 1 27.94 18.08 34.75
N GLU A 2 27.74 19.36 35.08
CA GLU A 2 26.98 20.30 34.25
C GLU A 2 27.88 21.02 33.24
N ASP A 3 29.17 21.15 33.57
CA ASP A 3 30.18 21.66 32.65
C ASP A 3 30.48 20.63 31.54
N GLU A 4 30.30 21.03 30.29
CA GLU A 4 30.46 20.13 29.12
C GLU A 4 31.92 19.75 28.88
N GLU A 5 32.88 20.65 29.09
CA GLU A 5 34.30 20.34 28.91
C GLU A 5 34.80 19.32 29.95
N GLU A 6 34.40 19.51 31.21
CA GLU A 6 34.67 18.58 32.30
C GLU A 6 34.02 17.22 32.03
N LYS A 7 32.78 17.21 31.50
CA LYS A 7 32.06 15.98 31.16
C LYS A 7 32.76 15.21 30.03
N ILE A 8 33.15 15.90 28.96
CA ILE A 8 33.89 15.30 27.83
C ILE A 8 35.24 14.74 28.29
N SER A 9 35.95 15.49 29.13
CA SER A 9 37.23 15.05 29.73
C SER A 9 37.03 13.77 30.54
N ARG A 10 35.98 13.71 31.37
CA ARG A 10 35.66 12.53 32.16
C ARG A 10 35.28 11.33 31.29
N TYR A 11 34.54 11.52 30.18
CA TYR A 11 34.26 10.44 29.24
C TYR A 11 35.53 9.87 28.62
N ARG A 12 36.45 10.73 28.17
CA ARG A 12 37.75 10.30 27.62
C ARG A 12 38.54 9.47 28.62
N GLU A 13 38.62 9.93 29.86
CA GLU A 13 39.31 9.21 30.94
C GLU A 13 38.69 7.83 31.18
N LEU A 14 37.37 7.74 31.31
CA LEU A 14 36.67 6.47 31.53
C LEU A 14 36.84 5.50 30.36
N LEU A 15 36.81 6.00 29.12
CA LEU A 15 37.01 5.19 27.92
C LEU A 15 38.43 4.59 27.86
N VAL A 16 39.46 5.30 28.34
CA VAL A 16 40.83 4.78 28.40
C VAL A 16 40.95 3.57 29.32
N HIS A 17 40.17 3.53 30.40
CA HIS A 17 40.15 2.42 31.36
C HIS A 17 39.41 1.17 30.86
N LEU A 18 38.67 1.26 29.75
CA LEU A 18 38.03 0.09 29.15
C LEU A 18 39.07 -0.84 28.51
N PRO A 19 38.84 -2.17 28.54
CA PRO A 19 39.64 -3.12 27.77
C PRO A 19 39.75 -2.70 26.30
N PRO A 20 40.90 -2.91 25.63
CA PRO A 20 41.11 -2.41 24.27
C PRO A 20 40.03 -2.83 23.27
N VAL A 21 39.54 -4.07 23.38
CA VAL A 21 38.45 -4.60 22.55
C VAL A 21 37.15 -3.83 22.81
N ASN A 22 36.75 -3.69 24.07
CA ASN A 22 35.53 -2.97 24.46
C ASN A 22 35.58 -1.50 24.02
N ARG A 23 36.74 -0.84 24.18
CA ARG A 23 36.94 0.54 23.72
C ARG A 23 36.77 0.66 22.21
N ALA A 24 37.34 -0.26 21.43
CA ALA A 24 37.19 -0.29 19.99
C ALA A 24 35.73 -0.55 19.57
N THR A 25 35.04 -1.47 20.24
CA THR A 25 33.62 -1.76 20.00
C THR A 25 32.74 -0.55 20.27
N VAL A 26 32.96 0.15 21.40
CA VAL A 26 32.21 1.37 21.71
C VAL A 26 32.49 2.46 20.68
N LYS A 27 33.76 2.68 20.27
CA LYS A 27 34.08 3.65 19.20
C LYS A 27 33.34 3.31 17.90
N ALA A 28 33.36 2.05 17.48
CA ALA A 28 32.72 1.60 16.25
C ALA A 28 31.19 1.76 16.31
N LEU A 29 30.57 1.41 17.44
CA LEU A 29 29.13 1.55 17.61
C LEU A 29 28.69 3.01 17.62
N ILE A 30 29.34 3.87 18.42
CA ILE A 30 28.99 5.29 18.49
C ILE A 30 29.26 5.98 17.16
N SER A 31 30.33 5.60 16.44
CA SER A 31 30.58 6.04 15.06
C SER A 31 29.40 5.74 14.13
N HIS A 32 28.87 4.51 14.19
CA HIS A 32 27.71 4.12 13.41
C HIS A 32 26.46 4.94 13.77
N LEU A 33 26.15 5.09 15.07
CA LEU A 33 24.99 5.86 15.53
C LEU A 33 25.11 7.35 15.18
N TYR A 34 26.32 7.91 15.25
CA TYR A 34 26.62 9.26 14.78
C TYR A 34 26.35 9.43 13.28
N CYS A 35 26.73 8.44 12.46
CA CYS A 35 26.40 8.44 11.04
C CYS A 35 24.89 8.36 10.81
N VAL A 36 24.17 7.51 11.55
CA VAL A 36 22.70 7.37 11.43
C VAL A 36 22.00 8.70 11.72
N GLN A 37 22.36 9.39 12.82
CA GLN A 37 21.70 10.66 13.18
C GLN A 37 21.97 11.80 12.17
N CYS A 38 23.11 11.77 11.47
CA CYS A 38 23.41 12.75 10.41
C CYS A 38 22.37 12.71 9.26
N PHE A 39 21.60 11.64 9.13
CA PHE A 39 20.53 11.48 8.14
C PHE A 39 19.14 11.41 8.80
N SER A 40 18.99 11.98 10.00
CA SER A 40 17.75 11.97 10.78
C SER A 40 16.57 12.58 10.03
N ASP A 41 16.79 13.57 9.16
CA ASP A 41 15.75 14.15 8.30
C ASP A 41 15.08 13.10 7.38
N THR A 42 15.83 12.06 6.98
CA THR A 42 15.34 11.00 6.09
C THR A 42 14.92 9.75 6.88
N ASN A 43 15.73 9.28 7.83
CA ASN A 43 15.49 8.03 8.56
C ASN A 43 14.68 8.21 9.85
N GLN A 44 14.38 9.45 10.26
CA GLN A 44 13.61 9.84 11.45
C GLN A 44 14.27 9.45 12.79
N MET A 45 15.53 8.99 12.78
CA MET A 45 16.31 8.62 13.96
C MET A 45 17.28 9.74 14.33
N ASN A 46 16.80 10.70 15.11
CA ASN A 46 17.66 11.70 15.75
C ASN A 46 18.44 11.09 16.95
N THR A 47 19.42 11.84 17.48
CA THR A 47 20.25 11.43 18.61
C THR A 47 19.43 10.95 19.80
N HIS A 48 18.34 11.64 20.11
CA HIS A 48 17.45 11.33 21.22
C HIS A 48 16.72 9.99 21.03
N ASN A 49 16.15 9.76 19.84
CA ASN A 49 15.49 8.49 19.49
C ASN A 49 16.48 7.31 19.53
N LEU A 50 17.70 7.52 19.05
CA LEU A 50 18.76 6.50 19.13
C LEU A 50 19.13 6.21 20.59
N ALA A 51 19.21 7.22 21.45
CA ALA A 51 19.50 7.06 22.87
C ALA A 51 18.41 6.27 23.61
N ILE A 52 17.13 6.47 23.28
CA ILE A 52 16.01 5.70 23.85
C ILE A 52 16.14 4.21 23.52
N VAL A 53 16.51 3.88 22.28
CA VAL A 53 16.59 2.49 21.81
C VAL A 53 17.88 1.81 22.27
N PHE A 54 19.03 2.47 22.14
CA PHE A 54 20.35 1.87 22.38
C PHE A 54 20.84 2.02 23.81
N GLY A 55 20.40 3.04 24.55
CA GLY A 55 20.76 3.21 25.97
C GLY A 55 20.48 1.95 26.80
N PRO A 56 19.25 1.41 26.76
CA PRO A 56 18.90 0.23 27.54
C PRO A 56 19.66 -1.02 27.10
N THR A 57 19.87 -1.20 25.80
CA THR A 57 20.60 -2.33 25.23
C THR A 57 22.08 -2.33 25.61
N LEU A 58 22.72 -1.17 25.61
CA LEU A 58 24.16 -1.07 25.90
C LEU A 58 24.50 -1.20 27.37
N PHE A 59 23.62 -0.68 28.24
CA PHE A 59 23.80 -0.71 29.68
C PHE A 59 23.07 -1.86 30.36
N GLN A 60 22.36 -2.71 29.59
CA GLN A 60 21.55 -3.83 30.09
C GLN A 60 20.54 -3.40 31.16
N THR A 61 19.89 -2.26 30.93
CA THR A 61 18.84 -1.72 31.82
C THR A 61 17.45 -1.97 31.22
N ASP A 62 16.41 -1.88 32.04
CA ASP A 62 15.00 -2.11 31.66
C ASP A 62 14.34 -1.00 30.82
N GLY A 63 15.11 0.03 30.43
CA GLY A 63 14.63 1.15 29.62
C GLY A 63 13.89 2.25 30.38
N GLN A 64 13.67 2.07 31.69
CA GLN A 64 13.09 3.09 32.57
C GLN A 64 14.12 4.09 33.05
N ASP A 65 15.40 3.69 33.15
CA ASP A 65 16.48 4.60 33.54
C ASP A 65 16.89 5.51 32.37
N TYR A 66 16.61 6.81 32.50
CA TYR A 66 16.99 7.82 31.52
C TYR A 66 18.51 8.11 31.51
N LYS A 67 19.25 7.73 32.56
CA LYS A 67 20.68 8.03 32.66
C LYS A 67 21.50 7.30 31.61
N ALA A 68 21.18 6.03 31.35
CA ALA A 68 21.84 5.22 30.32
C ALA A 68 21.63 5.84 28.92
N GLY A 69 20.40 6.24 28.60
CA GLY A 69 20.09 6.97 27.37
C GLY A 69 20.87 8.27 27.26
N LYS A 70 20.92 9.07 28.33
CA LYS A 70 21.66 10.34 28.35
C LYS A 70 23.15 10.18 28.09
N VAL A 71 23.78 9.11 28.59
CA VAL A 71 25.19 8.81 28.27
C VAL A 71 25.35 8.51 26.78
N VAL A 72 24.45 7.72 26.17
CA VAL A 72 24.50 7.44 24.72
C VAL A 72 24.29 8.71 23.91
N GLU A 73 23.34 9.56 24.31
CA GLU A 73 23.06 10.84 23.67
C GLU A 73 24.29 11.77 23.70
N ASP A 74 24.95 11.88 24.85
CA ASP A 74 26.17 12.68 25.02
C ASP A 74 27.34 12.11 24.18
N LEU A 75 27.51 10.78 24.13
CA LEU A 75 28.55 10.12 23.33
C LEU A 75 28.34 10.30 21.82
N ILE A 76 27.10 10.23 21.33
CA ILE A 76 26.79 10.47 19.92
C ILE A 76 27.01 11.95 19.59
N SER A 77 26.47 12.87 20.40
CA SER A 77 26.55 14.32 20.14
C SER A 77 28.00 14.83 20.12
N HIS A 78 28.85 14.27 20.99
CA HIS A 78 30.26 14.66 21.12
C HIS A 78 31.23 13.63 20.53
N TYR A 79 30.78 12.77 19.63
CA TYR A 79 31.56 11.65 19.06
C TYR A 79 32.96 12.08 18.59
N VAL A 80 33.06 13.15 17.80
CA VAL A 80 34.32 13.64 17.23
C VAL A 80 35.32 13.99 18.32
N VAL A 81 34.87 14.70 19.35
CA VAL A 81 35.71 15.17 20.45
C VAL A 81 36.04 14.02 21.39
N VAL A 82 35.04 13.25 21.85
CA VAL A 82 35.24 12.17 22.82
C VAL A 82 36.16 11.07 22.29
N PHE A 83 36.07 10.72 21.00
CA PHE A 83 36.88 9.65 20.41
C PHE A 83 38.09 10.13 19.61
N SER A 84 38.38 11.45 19.63
CA SER A 84 39.49 12.07 18.90
C SER A 84 39.52 11.65 17.43
N VAL A 85 38.37 11.77 16.76
CA VAL A 85 38.20 11.39 15.36
C VAL A 85 38.82 12.48 14.50
N ASP A 86 39.72 12.11 13.59
CA ASP A 86 40.32 13.07 12.68
C ASP A 86 39.34 13.50 11.58
N GLU A 87 39.57 14.68 10.98
CA GLU A 87 38.68 15.21 9.95
C GLU A 87 38.65 14.33 8.69
N GLU A 88 39.72 13.58 8.42
CA GLU A 88 39.85 12.74 7.23
C GLU A 88 39.03 11.45 7.36
N GLU A 89 39.08 10.79 8.52
CA GLU A 89 38.24 9.66 8.96
C GLU A 89 36.78 10.07 8.89
N LEU A 90 36.43 11.24 9.44
CA LEU A 90 35.07 11.75 9.43
C LEU A 90 34.58 12.05 8.02
N ARG A 91 35.41 12.68 7.18
CA ARG A 91 35.09 12.95 5.76
C ARG A 91 34.87 11.66 4.99
N LYS A 92 35.77 10.68 5.14
CA LYS A 92 35.65 9.37 4.48
C LYS A 92 34.37 8.64 4.88
N GLN A 93 34.06 8.61 6.18
CA GLN A 93 32.80 8.02 6.67
C GLN A 93 31.56 8.73 6.08
N ARG A 94 31.57 10.07 6.02
CA ARG A 94 30.47 10.83 5.40
C ARG A 94 30.33 10.56 3.91
N GLU A 95 31.44 10.47 3.18
CA GLU A 95 31.47 10.16 1.76
C GLU A 95 30.94 8.75 1.47
N GLU A 96 31.37 7.75 2.24
CA GLU A 96 30.89 6.37 2.14
C GLU A 96 29.38 6.28 2.38
N VAL A 97 28.88 6.89 3.47
CA VAL A 97 27.44 6.87 3.77
C VAL A 97 26.64 7.65 2.72
N THR A 98 27.14 8.79 2.27
CA THR A 98 26.51 9.57 1.19
C THR A 98 26.47 8.77 -0.12
N ALA A 99 27.53 8.01 -0.43
CA ALA A 99 27.57 7.13 -1.59
C ALA A 99 26.56 5.99 -1.45
N ILE A 100 26.42 5.36 -0.29
CA ILE A 100 25.41 4.32 -0.03
C ILE A 100 23.99 4.88 -0.19
N VAL A 101 23.69 6.06 0.37
CA VAL A 101 22.39 6.71 0.24
C VAL A 101 22.11 7.07 -1.22
N LYS A 102 23.10 7.67 -1.92
CA LYS A 102 22.99 7.97 -3.35
C LYS A 102 22.83 6.71 -4.19
N MET A 103 23.52 5.61 -3.90
CA MET A 103 23.34 4.32 -4.58
C MET A 103 22.00 3.67 -4.25
N ARG A 104 21.42 3.90 -3.07
CA ARG A 104 20.08 3.43 -2.73
C ARG A 104 19.01 4.23 -3.46
N VAL A 105 19.13 5.56 -3.51
CA VAL A 105 18.23 6.45 -4.26
C VAL A 105 18.38 6.24 -5.76
N ALA A 106 19.61 6.14 -6.26
CA ALA A 106 19.90 5.77 -7.63
C ALA A 106 19.47 4.33 -7.91
N GLY A 107 19.60 3.38 -7.00
CA GLY A 107 19.09 2.00 -7.15
C GLY A 107 17.56 1.91 -7.12
N THR A 108 16.88 2.87 -6.50
CA THR A 108 15.42 3.07 -6.68
C THR A 108 15.07 3.78 -7.99
N ALA A 109 15.98 4.55 -8.59
CA ALA A 109 15.79 5.23 -9.88
C ALA A 109 16.31 4.43 -11.10
N SER A 110 17.26 3.53 -10.89
CA SER A 110 17.86 2.58 -11.83
C SER A 110 17.60 1.20 -11.24
N GLY A 111 16.39 0.69 -11.48
CA GLY A 111 15.96 -0.61 -10.98
C GLY A 111 17.00 -1.68 -11.29
N THR A 112 17.67 -2.16 -10.24
CA THR A 112 18.28 -3.48 -10.28
C THR A 112 17.15 -4.43 -10.64
N GLN A 113 17.23 -5.06 -11.81
CA GLN A 113 16.22 -5.99 -12.29
C GLN A 113 16.04 -7.07 -11.23
N HIS A 114 14.95 -6.98 -10.47
CA HIS A 114 14.53 -8.09 -9.64
C HIS A 114 13.93 -9.10 -10.61
N ALA A 115 14.38 -10.35 -10.57
CA ALA A 115 13.73 -11.40 -11.35
C ALA A 115 12.23 -11.40 -10.99
N GLY A 116 11.35 -11.05 -11.95
CA GLY A 116 9.92 -10.90 -11.73
C GLY A 116 9.27 -9.61 -12.25
N ASP A 117 10.04 -8.62 -12.71
CA ASP A 117 9.49 -7.40 -13.32
C ASP A 117 8.90 -7.68 -14.71
N PHE A 118 7.67 -7.21 -14.96
CA PHE A 118 7.00 -7.35 -16.26
C PHE A 118 6.93 -5.99 -16.97
N ILE A 119 7.33 -5.92 -18.24
CA ILE A 119 7.17 -4.71 -19.05
C ILE A 119 5.75 -4.69 -19.62
N CYS A 120 4.94 -3.72 -19.21
CA CYS A 120 3.57 -3.56 -19.65
C CYS A 120 3.39 -2.22 -20.37
N THR A 121 2.55 -2.24 -21.41
CA THR A 121 2.07 -1.02 -22.05
C THR A 121 0.85 -0.48 -21.31
N VAL A 122 0.90 0.78 -20.91
CA VAL A 122 -0.17 1.52 -20.26
C VAL A 122 -0.43 2.80 -21.06
N TYR A 123 -1.69 3.19 -21.20
CA TYR A 123 -2.06 4.39 -21.95
C TYR A 123 -2.52 5.50 -21.01
N LEU A 124 -2.20 6.75 -21.34
CA LEU A 124 -2.77 7.91 -20.66
C LEU A 124 -4.06 8.36 -21.37
N GLU A 125 -5.15 8.53 -20.62
CA GLU A 125 -6.50 8.94 -21.04
C GLU A 125 -7.23 7.99 -22.01
N GLU A 126 -6.59 7.64 -23.13
CA GLU A 126 -7.15 6.83 -24.20
C GLU A 126 -6.07 6.00 -24.90
N LYS A 127 -6.45 4.88 -25.51
CA LYS A 127 -5.54 4.01 -26.26
C LYS A 127 -5.15 4.63 -27.60
N LYS A 128 -4.02 5.34 -27.62
CA LYS A 128 -3.39 5.91 -28.81
C LYS A 128 -1.88 5.74 -28.76
N VAL A 129 -1.23 5.79 -29.92
CA VAL A 129 0.24 5.67 -30.02
C VAL A 129 0.95 6.81 -29.27
N GLU A 130 0.38 8.01 -29.29
CA GLU A 130 0.92 9.20 -28.62
C GLU A 130 0.83 9.15 -27.08
N THR A 131 -0.14 8.40 -26.54
CA THR A 131 -0.37 8.26 -25.11
C THR A 131 0.25 6.99 -24.52
N GLU A 132 0.92 6.19 -25.35
CA GLU A 132 1.52 4.91 -24.97
C GLU A 132 2.73 5.08 -24.03
N GLN A 133 2.78 4.27 -22.98
CA GLN A 133 3.85 4.25 -21.99
C GLN A 133 4.26 2.82 -21.67
N HIS A 134 5.54 2.50 -21.87
CA HIS A 134 6.10 1.24 -21.42
C HIS A 134 6.65 1.39 -20.00
N VAL A 135 6.02 0.67 -19.07
CA VAL A 135 6.35 0.71 -17.64
C VAL A 135 6.82 -0.67 -17.19
N LYS A 136 7.83 -0.69 -16.32
CA LYS A 136 8.25 -1.91 -15.62
C LYS A 136 7.37 -2.06 -14.39
N ILE A 137 6.64 -3.15 -14.31
CA ILE A 137 5.71 -3.44 -13.22
C ILE A 137 6.36 -4.48 -12.30
N PRO A 138 6.90 -4.07 -11.14
CA PRO A 138 7.36 -5.01 -10.12
C PRO A 138 6.18 -5.67 -9.40
N ALA A 139 6.43 -6.81 -8.75
CA ALA A 139 5.40 -7.56 -8.04
C ALA A 139 4.69 -6.78 -6.91
N SER A 140 5.37 -5.78 -6.33
CA SER A 140 4.79 -4.96 -5.26
C SER A 140 3.97 -3.77 -5.77
N MET A 141 4.01 -3.45 -7.07
CA MET A 141 3.41 -2.22 -7.59
C MET A 141 1.89 -2.19 -7.37
N THR A 142 1.38 -1.12 -6.76
CA THR A 142 -0.06 -0.87 -6.64
C THR A 142 -0.61 -0.09 -7.84
N ALA A 143 -1.93 -0.13 -8.03
CA ALA A 143 -2.60 0.67 -9.05
C ALA A 143 -2.40 2.19 -8.83
N GLU A 144 -2.32 2.63 -7.58
CA GLU A 144 -1.98 4.01 -7.23
C GLU A 144 -0.57 4.39 -7.66
N GLU A 145 0.43 3.56 -7.33
CA GLU A 145 1.82 3.78 -7.73
C GLU A 145 1.95 3.86 -9.26
N LEU A 146 1.27 2.96 -9.98
CA LEU A 146 1.25 3.00 -11.45
C LEU A 146 0.59 4.28 -11.98
N THR A 147 -0.55 4.67 -11.39
CA THR A 147 -1.26 5.88 -11.78
C THR A 147 -0.36 7.11 -11.63
N LEU A 148 0.29 7.26 -10.47
CA LEU A 148 1.19 8.37 -10.19
C LEU A 148 2.42 8.37 -11.11
N GLU A 149 3.01 7.21 -11.38
CA GLU A 149 4.16 7.10 -12.30
C GLU A 149 3.81 7.55 -13.72
N ILE A 150 2.64 7.16 -14.25
CA ILE A 150 2.20 7.59 -15.58
C ILE A 150 1.98 9.10 -15.64
N LEU A 151 1.38 9.67 -14.59
CA LEU A 151 1.13 11.11 -14.51
C LEU A 151 2.43 11.92 -14.41
N ASP A 152 3.39 11.45 -13.61
CA ASP A 152 4.71 12.07 -13.45
C ASP A 152 5.51 12.05 -14.77
N ARG A 153 5.54 10.90 -15.46
CA ARG A 153 6.21 10.76 -16.77
C ARG A 153 5.63 11.67 -17.86
N ARG A 154 4.36 12.09 -17.75
CA ARG A 154 3.69 13.00 -18.68
C ARG A 154 3.55 14.42 -18.14
N ASN A 155 4.14 14.70 -16.98
CA ASN A 155 4.09 15.99 -16.31
C ASN A 155 2.66 16.52 -16.13
N VAL A 156 1.73 15.63 -15.78
CA VAL A 156 0.31 15.97 -15.57
C VAL A 156 0.13 16.50 -14.16
N SER A 157 -0.27 17.77 -14.04
CA SER A 157 -0.58 18.37 -12.75
C SER A 157 -1.91 17.82 -12.19
N ILE A 158 -1.89 17.28 -10.97
CA ILE A 158 -3.08 16.83 -10.26
C ILE A 158 -3.73 18.02 -9.56
N ARG A 159 -5.01 18.29 -9.87
CA ARG A 159 -5.81 19.33 -9.21
C ARG A 159 -6.68 18.74 -8.10
N GLU A 160 -7.23 19.61 -7.24
CA GLU A 160 -8.22 19.19 -6.26
C GLU A 160 -9.42 18.52 -6.97
N LYS A 161 -9.87 17.37 -6.45
CA LYS A 161 -10.95 16.55 -7.03
C LYS A 161 -10.66 15.93 -8.41
N ASP A 162 -9.40 15.92 -8.86
CA ASP A 162 -9.00 15.11 -10.01
C ASP A 162 -8.76 13.66 -9.59
N TYR A 163 -9.80 12.84 -9.69
CA TYR A 163 -9.75 11.41 -9.36
C TYR A 163 -9.11 10.61 -10.50
N TRP A 164 -7.79 10.55 -10.55
CA TRP A 164 -7.07 9.69 -11.51
C TRP A 164 -7.00 8.25 -11.01
N THR A 165 -7.32 7.30 -11.88
CA THR A 165 -7.15 5.87 -11.58
C THR A 165 -6.75 5.09 -12.83
N CYS A 166 -6.11 3.95 -12.62
CA CYS A 166 -5.84 2.98 -13.66
C CYS A 166 -7.09 2.12 -13.89
N PHE A 167 -7.44 1.90 -15.14
CA PHE A 167 -8.54 1.05 -15.56
C PHE A 167 -8.01 -0.15 -16.33
N GLU A 168 -8.57 -1.32 -16.05
CA GLU A 168 -8.54 -2.45 -16.96
C GLU A 168 -9.68 -2.30 -17.97
N VAL A 169 -9.36 -2.14 -19.26
CA VAL A 169 -10.34 -1.99 -20.33
C VAL A 169 -10.35 -3.26 -21.16
N ASN A 170 -11.51 -3.87 -21.35
CA ASN A 170 -11.72 -5.02 -22.21
C ASN A 170 -12.54 -4.61 -23.44
N GLU A 171 -11.87 -4.55 -24.60
CA GLU A 171 -12.46 -4.08 -25.87
C GLU A 171 -13.53 -5.03 -26.38
N LYS A 172 -13.32 -6.34 -26.22
CA LYS A 172 -14.27 -7.36 -26.61
C LYS A 172 -15.55 -7.29 -25.78
N GLU A 173 -15.42 -7.05 -24.47
CA GLU A 173 -16.55 -6.92 -23.55
C GLU A 173 -17.22 -5.54 -23.57
N GLU A 174 -16.65 -4.57 -24.29
CA GLU A 174 -17.08 -3.16 -24.27
C GLU A 174 -17.27 -2.66 -22.83
N ALA A 175 -16.36 -3.06 -21.94
CA ALA A 175 -16.46 -2.83 -20.51
C ALA A 175 -15.10 -2.53 -19.89
N GLU A 176 -15.11 -1.77 -18.80
CA GLU A 176 -13.91 -1.33 -18.10
C GLU A 176 -14.07 -1.43 -16.59
N ARG A 177 -12.99 -1.73 -15.88
CA ARG A 177 -12.96 -1.83 -14.43
C ARG A 177 -11.93 -0.84 -13.88
N PRO A 178 -12.33 0.17 -13.08
CA PRO A 178 -11.36 0.96 -12.33
C PRO A 178 -10.68 0.03 -11.32
N LEU A 179 -9.36 0.06 -11.30
CA LEU A 179 -8.57 -0.65 -10.32
C LEU A 179 -8.64 0.10 -9.00
N HIS A 180 -8.80 -0.64 -7.91
CA HIS A 180 -8.69 -0.09 -6.58
C HIS A 180 -7.25 0.32 -6.30
N PHE A 181 -7.05 1.45 -5.62
CA PHE A 181 -5.74 2.07 -5.43
C PHE A 181 -4.70 1.11 -4.78
N ALA A 182 -5.15 0.17 -3.93
CA ALA A 182 -4.29 -0.80 -3.26
C ALA A 182 -4.13 -2.14 -4.01
N GLU A 183 -4.87 -2.38 -5.10
CA GLU A 183 -4.70 -3.59 -5.91
C GLU A 183 -3.29 -3.68 -6.49
N LYS A 184 -2.73 -4.89 -6.49
CA LYS A 184 -1.44 -5.16 -7.13
C LYS A 184 -1.62 -5.30 -8.63
N VAL A 185 -0.82 -4.58 -9.41
CA VAL A 185 -0.97 -4.53 -10.86
C VAL A 185 -0.45 -5.78 -11.55
N LEU A 186 0.66 -6.37 -11.06
CA LEU A 186 1.29 -7.52 -11.72
C LEU A 186 0.34 -8.71 -11.91
N PRO A 187 -0.43 -9.17 -10.89
CA PRO A 187 -1.41 -10.24 -11.09
C PRO A 187 -2.51 -9.91 -12.10
N ILE A 188 -2.91 -8.63 -12.20
CA ILE A 188 -3.91 -8.17 -13.17
C ILE A 188 -3.35 -8.31 -14.58
N VAL A 189 -2.12 -7.82 -14.80
CA VAL A 189 -1.45 -7.87 -16.10
C VAL A 189 -1.24 -9.29 -16.59
N HIS A 190 -0.85 -10.22 -15.70
CA HIS A 190 -0.74 -11.64 -16.06
C HIS A 190 -2.10 -12.29 -16.41
N GLY A 191 -3.20 -11.72 -15.92
CA GLY A 191 -4.56 -12.16 -16.23
C GLY A 191 -5.21 -11.45 -17.43
N LEU A 192 -4.57 -10.43 -18.02
CA LEU A 192 -5.12 -9.70 -19.16
C LEU A 192 -5.20 -10.60 -20.39
N GLY A 193 -6.35 -10.60 -21.04
CA GLY A 193 -6.50 -11.19 -22.37
C GLY A 193 -5.93 -10.29 -23.46
N MET A 194 -5.85 -10.82 -24.69
CA MET A 194 -5.37 -10.06 -25.86
C MET A 194 -6.23 -8.83 -26.20
N ASP A 195 -7.51 -8.87 -25.83
CA ASP A 195 -8.47 -7.78 -26.04
C ASP A 195 -8.49 -6.77 -24.87
N SER A 196 -7.62 -6.93 -23.88
CA SER A 196 -7.57 -6.10 -22.69
C SER A 196 -6.31 -5.24 -22.61
N HIS A 197 -6.44 -4.04 -22.04
CA HIS A 197 -5.32 -3.11 -21.85
C HIS A 197 -5.53 -2.25 -20.61
N LEU A 198 -4.45 -1.60 -20.15
CA LEU A 198 -4.49 -0.68 -19.01
C LEU A 198 -4.51 0.79 -19.47
N VAL A 199 -5.40 1.59 -18.87
CA VAL A 199 -5.52 3.02 -19.17
C VAL A 199 -5.58 3.83 -17.88
N VAL A 200 -4.69 4.80 -17.71
CA VAL A 200 -4.75 5.78 -16.62
C VAL A 200 -5.59 6.96 -17.08
N LYS A 201 -6.73 7.20 -16.44
CA LYS A 201 -7.64 8.30 -16.80
C LYS A 201 -8.38 8.84 -15.59
N LYS A 202 -8.98 10.03 -15.74
CA LYS A 202 -9.87 10.58 -14.71
C LYS A 202 -11.11 9.71 -14.56
N TYR A 203 -11.61 9.61 -13.33
CA TYR A 203 -12.87 8.95 -13.01
C TYR A 203 -13.91 9.96 -12.49
N PRO A 204 -14.71 10.57 -13.39
CA PRO A 204 -15.63 11.66 -13.03
C PRO A 204 -16.72 11.28 -12.03
N SER A 205 -17.07 9.99 -11.92
CA SER A 205 -18.13 9.53 -11.01
C SER A 205 -17.66 9.38 -9.56
N MET A 206 -16.35 9.43 -9.29
CA MET A 206 -15.80 9.13 -7.97
C MET A 206 -16.31 10.09 -6.88
N GLU A 207 -16.37 11.40 -7.15
CA GLU A 207 -16.90 12.37 -6.17
C GLU A 207 -18.34 12.05 -5.75
N ALA A 208 -19.21 11.79 -6.73
CA ALA A 208 -20.61 11.44 -6.47
C ALA A 208 -20.74 10.10 -5.70
N MET A 209 -19.85 9.14 -5.98
CA MET A 209 -19.81 7.87 -5.25
C MET A 209 -19.40 8.05 -3.79
N LEU A 210 -18.39 8.89 -3.53
CA LEU A 210 -17.94 9.19 -2.17
C LEU A 210 -19.03 9.93 -1.38
N LEU A 211 -19.70 10.91 -2.00
CA LEU A 211 -20.84 11.61 -1.39
C LEU A 211 -21.98 10.65 -1.05
N TYR A 212 -22.32 9.74 -1.97
CA TYR A 212 -23.32 8.71 -1.73
C TYR A 212 -22.95 7.84 -0.52
N LEU A 213 -21.72 7.30 -0.49
CA LEU A 213 -21.25 6.44 0.60
C LEU A 213 -21.23 7.16 1.96
N ALA A 214 -20.91 8.45 1.99
CA ALA A 214 -20.95 9.25 3.20
C ALA A 214 -22.40 9.52 3.70
N SER A 215 -23.37 9.57 2.78
CA SER A 215 -24.77 9.87 3.10
C SER A 215 -25.66 8.65 3.32
N ARG A 216 -25.19 7.44 2.95
CA ARG A 216 -26.01 6.23 2.96
C ARG A 216 -26.39 5.83 4.38
N VAL A 217 -27.64 5.40 4.57
CA VAL A 217 -28.14 4.88 5.84
C VAL A 217 -28.35 3.38 5.70
N GLY A 218 -27.49 2.59 6.35
CA GLY A 218 -27.57 1.13 6.40
C GLY A 218 -26.49 0.38 5.61
N ASP A 219 -26.42 -0.92 5.87
CA ASP A 219 -25.37 -1.81 5.38
C ASP A 219 -25.74 -2.59 4.11
N THR A 220 -26.92 -2.29 3.54
CA THR A 220 -27.44 -3.01 2.38
C THR A 220 -27.92 -2.07 1.29
N LYS A 221 -27.62 -2.42 0.04
CA LYS A 221 -28.21 -1.81 -1.15
C LYS A 221 -29.13 -2.83 -1.80
N HIS A 222 -30.33 -2.41 -2.16
CA HIS A 222 -31.27 -3.26 -2.88
C HIS A 222 -31.96 -2.48 -4.00
N GLY A 223 -32.60 -3.20 -4.91
CA GLY A 223 -33.31 -2.60 -6.03
C GLY A 223 -33.57 -3.57 -7.17
N MET A 224 -34.46 -3.16 -8.07
CA MET A 224 -34.68 -3.87 -9.33
C MET A 224 -33.55 -3.55 -10.31
N MET A 225 -33.12 -4.56 -11.06
CA MET A 225 -32.18 -4.40 -12.17
C MET A 225 -32.58 -5.33 -13.32
N LYS A 226 -32.25 -4.95 -14.55
CA LYS A 226 -32.36 -5.82 -15.72
C LYS A 226 -31.20 -6.80 -15.70
N PHE A 227 -31.47 -8.09 -15.62
CA PHE A 227 -30.48 -9.17 -15.53
C PHE A 227 -30.47 -10.04 -16.78
N ARG A 228 -29.27 -10.37 -17.25
CA ARG A 228 -29.04 -11.36 -18.31
C ARG A 228 -27.83 -12.23 -17.97
N GLU A 229 -28.02 -13.54 -17.93
CA GLU A 229 -26.92 -14.50 -17.75
C GLU A 229 -26.30 -14.89 -19.09
N ASP A 230 -24.97 -14.96 -19.15
CA ASP A 230 -24.26 -15.51 -20.30
C ASP A 230 -24.07 -17.02 -20.15
N ARG A 231 -24.78 -17.81 -20.96
CA ARG A 231 -24.70 -19.27 -20.96
C ARG A 231 -23.75 -19.82 -22.01
N SER A 232 -23.15 -18.95 -22.83
CA SER A 232 -22.25 -19.36 -23.92
C SER A 232 -20.96 -20.01 -23.41
N LEU A 233 -20.53 -19.68 -22.19
CA LEU A 233 -19.32 -20.21 -21.55
C LEU A 233 -19.47 -21.66 -21.04
N LEU A 234 -20.68 -22.22 -21.00
CA LEU A 234 -20.94 -23.59 -20.54
C LEU A 234 -20.89 -24.65 -21.65
N GLY A 235 -20.30 -24.35 -22.81
CA GLY A 235 -20.06 -25.33 -23.89
C GLY A 235 -21.33 -25.85 -24.60
N LEU A 236 -22.51 -25.39 -24.22
CA LEU A 236 -23.80 -25.91 -24.72
C LEU A 236 -24.43 -25.09 -25.85
N GLY A 237 -23.82 -23.98 -26.28
CA GLY A 237 -24.27 -23.19 -27.44
C GLY A 237 -25.71 -22.66 -27.37
N LEU A 238 -26.36 -22.74 -26.20
CA LEU A 238 -27.74 -22.30 -26.01
C LEU A 238 -27.82 -20.76 -26.08
N PRO A 239 -28.83 -20.19 -26.77
CA PRO A 239 -29.00 -18.75 -26.83
C PRO A 239 -29.15 -18.18 -25.41
N SER A 240 -28.25 -17.28 -25.00
CA SER A 240 -28.45 -16.48 -23.79
C SER A 240 -29.73 -15.67 -23.97
N GLY A 241 -30.73 -15.91 -23.11
CA GLY A 241 -32.04 -15.25 -23.15
C GLY A 241 -31.94 -13.72 -23.04
N GLY A 242 -33.08 -13.02 -23.15
CA GLY A 242 -33.15 -11.56 -23.03
C GLY A 242 -32.84 -11.04 -21.62
N PHE A 243 -32.90 -9.72 -21.45
CA PHE A 243 -32.84 -9.10 -20.14
C PHE A 243 -34.19 -9.25 -19.43
N HIS A 244 -34.14 -9.58 -18.14
CA HIS A 244 -35.33 -9.76 -17.31
C HIS A 244 -35.24 -8.91 -16.04
N ASP A 245 -36.38 -8.42 -15.58
CA ASP A 245 -36.46 -7.78 -14.27
C ASP A 245 -36.17 -8.77 -13.16
N ARG A 246 -35.23 -8.39 -12.30
CA ARG A 246 -34.81 -9.16 -11.12
C ARG A 246 -34.53 -8.23 -9.96
N TYR A 247 -34.76 -8.73 -8.75
CA TYR A 247 -34.51 -7.98 -7.53
C TYR A 247 -33.18 -8.40 -6.93
N PHE A 248 -32.34 -7.44 -6.60
CA PHE A 248 -31.03 -7.67 -6.01
C PHE A 248 -30.95 -7.10 -4.60
N ILE A 249 -30.21 -7.79 -3.74
CA ILE A 249 -29.79 -7.31 -2.43
C ILE A 249 -28.29 -7.54 -2.31
N LEU A 250 -27.55 -6.46 -2.10
CA LEU A 250 -26.13 -6.44 -1.77
C LEU A 250 -25.97 -6.06 -0.30
N ASN A 251 -25.31 -6.90 0.48
CA ASN A 251 -24.95 -6.61 1.86
C ASN A 251 -23.41 -6.60 2.02
N SER A 252 -22.93 -6.61 3.26
CA SER A 252 -21.48 -6.60 3.58
C SER A 252 -20.69 -7.84 3.15
N SER A 253 -21.32 -8.92 2.67
CA SER A 253 -20.62 -10.16 2.31
C SER A 253 -21.01 -10.72 0.94
N CYS A 254 -22.25 -10.56 0.51
CA CYS A 254 -22.78 -11.22 -0.67
C CYS A 254 -23.78 -10.38 -1.48
N LEU A 255 -23.83 -10.70 -2.77
CA LEU A 255 -24.84 -10.26 -3.71
C LEU A 255 -25.86 -11.38 -3.87
N ARG A 256 -27.14 -11.08 -3.63
CA ARG A 256 -28.25 -12.03 -3.76
C ARG A 256 -29.17 -11.60 -4.88
N LEU A 257 -29.55 -12.57 -5.71
CA LEU A 257 -30.52 -12.46 -6.79
C LEU A 257 -31.84 -13.09 -6.37
N TYR A 258 -32.94 -12.38 -6.57
CA TYR A 258 -34.30 -12.83 -6.34
C TYR A 258 -35.15 -12.67 -7.60
N LYS A 259 -36.11 -13.57 -7.78
CA LYS A 259 -37.07 -13.51 -8.89
C LYS A 259 -37.84 -12.19 -8.89
N GLU A 260 -38.30 -11.77 -7.71
CA GLU A 260 -39.10 -10.56 -7.48
C GLU A 260 -38.99 -10.10 -6.02
N VAL A 261 -39.44 -8.89 -5.70
CA VAL A 261 -39.33 -8.26 -4.37
C VAL A 261 -39.96 -9.11 -3.25
N ARG A 262 -41.06 -9.81 -3.52
CA ARG A 262 -41.78 -10.63 -2.54
C ARG A 262 -41.20 -12.03 -2.36
N SER A 263 -40.09 -12.35 -3.04
CA SER A 263 -39.48 -13.69 -2.97
C SER A 263 -38.85 -13.92 -1.60
N HIS A 264 -39.24 -15.02 -0.95
CA HIS A 264 -38.69 -15.40 0.36
C HIS A 264 -37.32 -16.08 0.30
N ARG A 265 -36.89 -16.56 -0.87
CA ARG A 265 -35.61 -17.26 -1.06
C ARG A 265 -34.85 -16.70 -2.27
N PRO A 266 -33.52 -16.53 -2.17
CA PRO A 266 -32.71 -16.11 -3.31
C PRO A 266 -32.62 -17.24 -4.35
N GLU A 267 -32.63 -16.87 -5.64
CA GLU A 267 -32.33 -17.79 -6.74
C GLU A 267 -30.83 -18.12 -6.77
N LYS A 268 -29.99 -17.11 -6.51
CA LYS A 268 -28.52 -17.22 -6.49
C LYS A 268 -27.92 -16.27 -5.44
N GLU A 269 -26.77 -16.65 -4.92
CA GLU A 269 -25.99 -15.87 -3.96
C GLU A 269 -24.51 -16.01 -4.29
N TRP A 270 -23.78 -14.89 -4.32
CA TRP A 270 -22.35 -14.84 -4.59
C TRP A 270 -21.61 -14.03 -3.54
N PRO A 271 -20.45 -14.50 -3.04
CA PRO A 271 -19.56 -13.68 -2.22
C PRO A 271 -19.07 -12.47 -3.01
N VAL A 272 -19.19 -11.26 -2.46
CA VAL A 272 -18.85 -10.02 -3.20
C VAL A 272 -17.35 -9.93 -3.49
N LYS A 273 -16.52 -10.47 -2.59
CA LYS A 273 -15.05 -10.49 -2.72
C LYS A 273 -14.56 -11.38 -3.88
N SER A 274 -15.38 -12.29 -4.42
CA SER A 274 -15.03 -13.11 -5.59
C SER A 274 -15.53 -12.54 -6.93
N LEU A 275 -16.26 -11.41 -6.91
CA LEU A 275 -16.80 -10.79 -8.12
C LEU A 275 -15.80 -9.80 -8.73
N LYS A 276 -15.61 -9.87 -10.05
CA LYS A 276 -15.03 -8.77 -10.82
C LYS A 276 -16.18 -8.00 -11.48
N VAL A 277 -16.34 -6.73 -11.11
CA VAL A 277 -17.43 -5.87 -11.58
C VAL A 277 -16.87 -4.84 -12.56
N TYR A 278 -17.23 -4.95 -13.83
CA TYR A 278 -16.87 -4.01 -14.89
C TYR A 278 -18.05 -3.07 -15.17
N LEU A 279 -17.75 -1.82 -15.46
CA LEU A 279 -18.67 -0.81 -15.98
C LEU A 279 -18.81 -1.00 -17.49
N GLY A 280 -20.04 -1.22 -17.97
CA GLY A 280 -20.33 -1.42 -19.38
C GLY A 280 -20.95 -2.78 -19.69
N VAL A 281 -21.69 -2.82 -20.80
CA VAL A 281 -22.36 -4.01 -21.33
C VAL A 281 -22.27 -3.96 -22.85
N LYS A 282 -21.80 -5.04 -23.48
CA LYS A 282 -21.72 -5.17 -24.94
C LYS A 282 -23.01 -4.73 -25.64
N LYS A 283 -22.91 -3.79 -26.59
CA LYS A 283 -24.03 -3.31 -27.41
C LYS A 283 -24.72 -4.43 -28.19
N LYS A 284 -23.97 -5.46 -28.63
CA LYS A 284 -24.52 -6.62 -29.34
C LYS A 284 -25.62 -7.35 -28.53
N LEU A 285 -25.58 -7.24 -27.20
CA LEU A 285 -26.58 -7.84 -26.31
C LEU A 285 -27.88 -7.06 -26.26
N ARG A 286 -27.93 -5.86 -26.87
CA ARG A 286 -29.07 -4.94 -26.85
C ARG A 286 -29.55 -4.67 -25.42
N PRO A 287 -28.68 -4.14 -24.54
CA PRO A 287 -29.07 -3.84 -23.17
C PRO A 287 -30.19 -2.78 -23.15
N PRO A 288 -31.17 -2.87 -22.23
CA PRO A 288 -32.27 -1.91 -22.14
C PRO A 288 -31.80 -0.46 -21.87
N THR A 289 -30.67 -0.31 -21.18
CA THR A 289 -30.03 0.97 -20.87
C THR A 289 -28.52 0.86 -21.08
N CYS A 290 -27.82 2.00 -21.17
CA CYS A 290 -26.35 2.03 -21.19
C CYS A 290 -25.73 1.99 -19.77
N TRP A 291 -26.55 2.05 -18.72
CA TRP A 291 -26.13 2.08 -17.33
C TRP A 291 -26.01 0.66 -16.79
N GLY A 292 -24.99 -0.07 -17.20
CA GLY A 292 -24.86 -1.48 -16.84
C GLY A 292 -23.50 -1.93 -16.36
N PHE A 293 -23.49 -3.15 -15.82
CA PHE A 293 -22.32 -3.87 -15.39
C PHE A 293 -22.15 -5.16 -16.17
N THR A 294 -20.90 -5.53 -16.41
CA THR A 294 -20.51 -6.90 -16.74
C THR A 294 -19.87 -7.49 -15.48
N VAL A 295 -20.48 -8.52 -14.92
CA VAL A 295 -20.01 -9.15 -13.67
C VAL A 295 -19.47 -10.53 -14.01
N VAL A 296 -18.25 -10.78 -13.57
CA VAL A 296 -17.55 -12.05 -13.76
C VAL A 296 -17.26 -12.66 -12.40
N HIS A 297 -17.58 -13.95 -12.26
CA HIS A 297 -17.27 -14.75 -11.09
C HIS A 297 -16.46 -15.96 -11.54
N GLU A 298 -15.26 -16.12 -11.00
CA GLU A 298 -14.40 -17.27 -11.26
C GLU A 298 -14.37 -18.13 -10.01
N THR A 299 -14.79 -19.39 -10.15
CA THR A 299 -14.79 -20.34 -9.03
C THR A 299 -13.38 -20.88 -8.77
N GLU A 300 -13.18 -21.52 -7.61
CA GLU A 300 -11.93 -22.22 -7.28
C GLU A 300 -11.55 -23.30 -8.30
N LYS A 301 -12.52 -23.80 -9.08
CA LYS A 301 -12.31 -24.77 -10.16
C LYS A 301 -12.02 -24.13 -11.52
N HIS A 302 -11.75 -22.81 -11.55
CA HIS A 302 -11.59 -22.02 -12.77
C HIS A 302 -12.80 -22.02 -13.71
N GLU A 303 -14.00 -22.30 -13.19
CA GLU A 303 -15.24 -22.14 -13.95
C GLU A 303 -15.64 -20.66 -13.92
N LYS A 304 -15.73 -20.05 -15.11
CA LYS A 304 -16.11 -18.64 -15.26
C LYS A 304 -17.60 -18.52 -15.52
N GLN A 305 -18.28 -17.82 -14.62
CA GLN A 305 -19.65 -17.37 -14.78
C GLN A 305 -19.64 -15.89 -15.13
N GLN A 306 -20.48 -15.49 -16.09
CA GLN A 306 -20.60 -14.10 -16.50
C GLN A 306 -22.07 -13.71 -16.66
N TRP A 307 -22.40 -12.52 -16.20
CA TRP A 307 -23.74 -11.95 -16.38
C TRP A 307 -23.68 -10.43 -16.51
N TYR A 308 -24.79 -9.88 -16.98
CA TYR A 308 -24.96 -8.47 -17.27
C TYR A 308 -26.12 -7.92 -16.44
N LEU A 309 -25.90 -6.74 -15.88
CA LEU A 309 -26.87 -6.00 -15.10
C LEU A 309 -27.10 -4.64 -15.76
N CYS A 310 -28.33 -4.14 -15.81
CA CYS A 310 -28.61 -2.75 -16.21
C CYS A 310 -29.51 -2.07 -15.17
N CYS A 311 -29.07 -0.89 -14.73
CA CYS A 311 -29.83 0.07 -13.93
C CYS A 311 -30.68 0.97 -14.84
N ASP A 312 -31.68 1.64 -14.28
CA ASP A 312 -32.52 2.56 -15.05
C ASP A 312 -31.83 3.92 -15.22
N THR A 313 -31.00 4.33 -14.26
CA THR A 313 -30.33 5.64 -14.25
C THR A 313 -28.83 5.56 -13.99
N GLN A 314 -28.10 6.60 -14.40
CA GLN A 314 -26.69 6.78 -14.07
C GLN A 314 -26.46 6.87 -12.55
N MET A 315 -27.39 7.47 -11.82
CA MET A 315 -27.31 7.61 -10.37
C MET A 315 -27.32 6.23 -9.71
N GLU A 316 -28.29 5.37 -10.07
CA GLU A 316 -28.35 4.00 -9.56
C GLU A 316 -27.09 3.19 -9.88
N LEU A 317 -26.55 3.33 -11.10
CA LEU A 317 -25.28 2.69 -11.47
C LEU A 317 -24.15 3.11 -10.52
N ARG A 318 -24.02 4.42 -10.25
CA ARG A 318 -22.99 4.93 -9.33
C ARG A 318 -23.19 4.41 -7.91
N GLU A 319 -24.41 4.39 -7.40
CA GLU A 319 -24.73 3.87 -6.06
C GLU A 319 -24.41 2.39 -5.91
N TRP A 320 -24.86 1.57 -6.87
CA TRP A 320 -24.56 0.14 -6.91
C TRP A 320 -23.05 -0.10 -6.97
N PHE A 321 -22.35 0.61 -7.86
CA PHE A 321 -20.91 0.45 -8.01
C PHE A 321 -20.12 0.90 -6.78
N ALA A 322 -20.49 2.04 -6.19
CA ALA A 322 -19.91 2.53 -4.94
C ALA A 322 -20.09 1.52 -3.80
N THR A 323 -21.27 0.89 -3.72
CA THR A 323 -21.56 -0.15 -2.73
C THR A 323 -20.72 -1.40 -2.98
N PHE A 324 -20.58 -1.85 -4.24
CA PHE A 324 -19.68 -2.96 -4.57
C PHE A 324 -18.25 -2.69 -4.11
N LEU A 325 -17.66 -1.56 -4.51
CA LEU A 325 -16.30 -1.20 -4.12
C LEU A 325 -16.14 -1.08 -2.61
N SER A 326 -17.10 -0.44 -1.93
CA SER A 326 -17.09 -0.32 -0.47
C SER A 326 -17.12 -1.70 0.20
N VAL A 327 -17.90 -2.64 -0.27
CA VAL A 327 -17.96 -4.00 0.31
C VAL A 327 -16.70 -4.81 -0.02
N GLN A 328 -16.16 -4.68 -1.24
CA GLN A 328 -14.95 -5.39 -1.66
C GLN A 328 -13.71 -4.94 -0.89
N HIS A 329 -13.65 -3.67 -0.51
CA HIS A 329 -12.49 -3.03 0.10
C HIS A 329 -12.77 -2.51 1.51
N ASP A 330 -13.73 -3.11 2.21
CA ASP A 330 -14.03 -2.85 3.62
C ASP A 330 -14.20 -1.34 3.95
N GLY A 331 -14.85 -0.60 3.03
CA GLY A 331 -15.13 0.84 3.13
C GLY A 331 -14.06 1.77 2.52
N LEU A 332 -12.85 1.25 2.26
CA LEU A 332 -11.73 2.03 1.73
C LEU A 332 -11.85 2.19 0.21
N VAL A 333 -12.68 3.11 -0.29
CA VAL A 333 -12.90 3.28 -1.74
C VAL A 333 -11.89 4.22 -2.40
N TRP A 334 -11.32 5.17 -1.66
CA TRP A 334 -10.36 6.16 -2.14
C TRP A 334 -9.26 6.37 -1.10
N PRO A 335 -8.00 6.66 -1.48
CA PRO A 335 -6.94 6.98 -0.54
C PRO A 335 -7.27 8.24 0.27
N SER A 336 -7.07 8.20 1.58
CA SER A 336 -7.37 9.28 2.52
C SER A 336 -6.41 10.47 2.44
N GLU A 337 -5.24 10.29 1.82
CA GLU A 337 -4.22 11.31 1.56
C GLU A 337 -3.65 11.07 0.15
N PRO A 338 -3.39 12.10 -0.68
CA PRO A 338 -2.59 11.92 -1.88
C PRO A 338 -1.21 11.46 -1.44
N SER A 339 -0.90 10.18 -1.69
CA SER A 339 0.36 9.58 -1.31
C SER A 339 1.52 10.32 -2.00
N ARG A 340 2.10 11.30 -1.30
CA ARG A 340 3.47 11.73 -1.58
C ARG A 340 4.34 10.52 -1.29
N VAL A 341 4.61 9.73 -2.32
CA VAL A 341 5.42 8.50 -2.37
C VAL A 341 6.31 8.39 -1.13
N SER A 342 5.73 7.83 -0.09
CA SER A 342 6.40 7.43 1.12
C SER A 342 5.92 6.02 1.25
N ARG A 343 6.74 5.07 0.80
CA ARG A 343 6.50 3.65 1.03
C ARG A 343 6.08 3.50 2.48
N ALA A 344 4.79 3.25 2.72
CA ALA A 344 4.33 2.88 4.04
C ALA A 344 5.00 1.55 4.33
N VAL A 345 5.98 1.57 5.24
CA VAL A 345 6.61 0.36 5.73
C VAL A 345 5.47 -0.44 6.39
N PRO A 346 5.27 -1.72 6.01
CA PRO A 346 4.26 -2.55 6.67
C PRO A 346 4.47 -2.52 8.18
N GLU A 347 3.40 -2.72 8.96
CA GLU A 347 3.53 -3.06 10.38
C GLU A 347 4.17 -4.46 10.45
N VAL A 348 5.50 -4.49 10.33
CA VAL A 348 6.27 -5.71 10.39
C VAL A 348 6.22 -6.18 11.84
N ARG A 349 5.69 -7.37 12.07
CA ARG A 349 5.80 -8.04 13.37
C ARG A 349 6.95 -9.03 13.29
N MET A 350 7.86 -9.00 14.25
CA MET A 350 8.89 -10.03 14.41
C MET A 350 8.39 -11.03 15.46
N GLY A 351 7.66 -12.07 15.03
CA GLY A 351 7.04 -13.03 15.95
C GLY A 351 5.90 -12.42 16.78
N SER A 352 5.94 -12.61 18.11
CA SER A 352 4.94 -12.09 19.06
C SER A 352 5.22 -10.65 19.55
N VAL A 353 6.31 -10.02 19.11
CA VAL A 353 6.76 -8.72 19.62
C VAL A 353 6.52 -7.63 18.57
N SER A 354 5.86 -6.55 19.00
CA SER A 354 5.66 -5.34 18.18
C SER A 354 6.99 -4.63 17.97
N LEU A 355 7.27 -4.20 16.72
CA LEU A 355 8.44 -3.38 16.45
C LEU A 355 8.36 -2.03 17.17
N ILE A 356 9.52 -1.47 17.49
CA ILE A 356 9.62 -0.15 18.13
C ILE A 356 9.13 0.90 17.12
N PRO A 357 8.07 1.66 17.45
CA PRO A 357 7.55 2.66 16.53
C PRO A 357 8.57 3.80 16.40
N LEU A 358 8.97 4.12 15.17
CA LEU A 358 9.82 5.29 14.86
C LEU A 358 9.05 6.62 15.00
N ARG A 359 7.72 6.56 15.17
CA ARG A 359 6.81 7.68 15.39
C ARG A 359 5.90 7.34 16.57
N GLY A 360 5.88 8.18 17.60
CA GLY A 360 5.09 7.96 18.81
C GLY A 360 5.62 8.78 19.98
N SER A 361 4.95 8.69 21.12
CA SER A 361 5.43 9.32 22.37
C SER A 361 6.66 8.59 22.92
N GLU A 362 7.55 9.30 23.62
CA GLU A 362 8.73 8.71 24.28
C GLU A 362 8.35 7.51 25.16
N ASN A 363 7.21 7.61 25.85
CA ASN A 363 6.67 6.56 26.71
C ASN A 363 6.24 5.30 25.94
N GLU A 364 5.85 5.42 24.67
CA GLU A 364 5.54 4.27 23.81
C GLU A 364 6.81 3.58 23.35
N MET A 365 7.81 4.34 22.87
CA MET A 365 9.11 3.78 22.49
C MET A 365 9.79 3.05 23.65
N ARG A 366 9.81 3.65 24.85
CA ARG A 366 10.38 3.01 26.06
C ARG A 366 9.67 1.72 26.45
N ARG A 367 8.33 1.69 26.39
CA ARG A 367 7.55 0.47 26.67
C ARG A 367 7.83 -0.63 25.66
N SER A 368 7.96 -0.28 24.38
CA SER A 368 8.34 -1.24 23.33
C SER A 368 9.75 -1.79 23.55
N VAL A 369 10.73 -0.96 23.94
CA VAL A 369 12.11 -1.39 24.24
C VAL A 369 12.17 -2.31 25.46
N ALA A 370 11.44 -1.97 26.53
CA ALA A 370 11.39 -2.76 27.75
C ALA A 370 10.89 -4.21 27.52
N ALA A 371 10.02 -4.40 26.52
CA ALA A 371 9.55 -5.74 26.12
C ALA A 371 10.68 -6.63 25.55
N PHE A 372 11.73 -6.04 24.97
CA PHE A 372 12.89 -6.77 24.44
C PHE A 372 13.94 -7.08 25.51
N THR A 373 13.96 -6.35 26.62
CA THR A 373 14.90 -6.57 27.73
C THR A 373 14.41 -7.58 28.77
N ALA A 374 13.15 -8.02 28.68
CA ALA A 374 12.48 -8.77 29.74
C ALA A 374 12.85 -10.27 29.84
N ASP A 375 13.51 -10.89 28.86
CA ASP A 375 14.06 -12.26 29.01
C ASP A 375 15.00 -12.61 27.84
N PRO A 376 16.34 -12.64 28.05
CA PRO A 376 17.29 -13.05 27.00
C PRO A 376 17.11 -14.51 26.53
N LEU A 377 16.44 -15.37 27.32
CA LEU A 377 16.31 -16.81 27.04
C LEU A 377 15.05 -17.18 26.25
N SER A 378 14.11 -16.25 26.07
CA SER A 378 12.87 -16.50 25.32
C SER A 378 13.06 -16.44 23.80
N LEU A 379 14.07 -15.71 23.32
CA LEU A 379 14.38 -15.53 21.88
C LEU A 379 15.00 -16.77 21.21
N LEU A 380 15.53 -17.72 21.98
CA LEU A 380 16.16 -18.95 21.44
C LEU A 380 15.24 -20.18 21.48
N ARG A 381 13.99 -20.06 21.95
CA ARG A 381 13.08 -21.21 22.08
C ARG A 381 12.29 -21.55 20.80
N HIS A 382 12.48 -20.80 19.71
CA HIS A 382 11.78 -21.04 18.44
C HIS A 382 12.71 -20.97 17.22
N VAL A 383 13.79 -21.76 17.24
CA VAL A 383 14.47 -22.21 16.01
C VAL A 383 14.11 -23.67 15.76
#